data_AF-A0A2W6A6X6-F1
#
_entry.id   AF-A0A2W6A6X6-F1
#
_cell.length_a   1.000
_cell.length_b   1.000
_cell.length_c   1.000
_cell.angle_alpha   90.00
_cell.angle_beta   90.00
_cell.angle_gamma   90.00
#
_symmetry.space_group_name_H-M   'P 1'
#
loop_
_entity.id
_entity.type
_entity.pdbx_description
1 polymer ?
#
loop_
_entity_poly.entity_id
_entity_poly.type
_entity_poly.pdbx_seq_one_letter_code
_entity_poly.pdbx_strand_id
1 'polypeptide(L)'
;MTVNRTQALVLGFSLLAWLSLLGILFAAPEVLDGALRLPVGNRPAEFGFLVALSAFLALLAVGVVSRWRWIFWLFLIAFLAGILRVPASVLELTGILPSAAPPWYTLLQAAIGVVQFAIGLAMLAGLRKAGTWGAF
;
A
#
# COMPACT_ATOMS: atom_id res chain seq x y z
N MET A 1 2.86 -22.85 -11.33
CA MET A 1 2.27 -22.53 -10.01
C MET A 1 0.97 -21.79 -10.24
N THR A 2 -0.18 -22.36 -9.86
CA THR A 2 -1.47 -21.67 -10.03
C THR A 2 -1.68 -20.68 -8.88
N VAL A 3 -1.81 -19.40 -9.22
CA VAL A 3 -2.10 -18.31 -8.28
C VAL A 3 -3.54 -18.48 -7.78
N ASN A 4 -3.75 -18.48 -6.47
CA ASN A 4 -5.11 -18.55 -5.90
C ASN A 4 -5.75 -17.17 -5.76
N ARG A 5 -7.05 -17.11 -5.44
CA ARG A 5 -7.81 -15.85 -5.32
C ARG A 5 -7.18 -14.86 -4.33
N THR A 6 -6.72 -15.34 -3.18
CA THR A 6 -6.04 -14.53 -2.16
C THR A 6 -4.76 -13.89 -2.69
N GLN A 7 -3.90 -14.70 -3.34
CA GLN A 7 -2.66 -14.22 -3.94
C GLN A 7 -2.95 -13.22 -5.07
N ALA A 8 -3.93 -13.51 -5.93
CA ALA A 8 -4.32 -12.63 -7.03
C ALA A 8 -4.85 -11.28 -6.52
N LEU A 9 -5.63 -11.28 -5.44
CA LEU A 9 -6.16 -10.06 -4.82
C LEU A 9 -5.04 -9.18 -4.24
N VAL A 10 -4.12 -9.79 -3.48
CA VAL A 10 -2.98 -9.06 -2.88
C VAL A 10 -2.05 -8.52 -3.98
N LEU A 11 -1.69 -9.35 -4.96
CA LEU A 11 -0.84 -8.92 -6.08
C LEU A 11 -1.51 -7.84 -6.92
N GLY A 12 -2.80 -7.99 -7.21
CA GLY A 12 -3.58 -7.00 -7.95
C GLY A 12 -3.64 -5.66 -7.22
N PHE A 13 -3.89 -5.69 -5.90
CA PHE A 13 -3.86 -4.48 -5.08
C PHE A 13 -2.47 -3.84 -5.03
N SER A 14 -1.40 -4.63 -4.84
CA SER A 14 -0.02 -4.13 -4.85
C SER A 14 0.36 -3.50 -6.20
N LEU A 15 -0.05 -4.12 -7.31
CA LEU A 15 0.18 -3.60 -8.65
C LEU A 15 -0.59 -2.29 -8.88
N LEU A 16 -1.87 -2.24 -8.47
CA LEU A 16 -2.69 -1.04 -8.59
C LEU A 16 -2.11 0.12 -7.76
N ALA A 17 -1.65 -0.17 -6.53
CA ALA A 17 -0.99 0.80 -5.67
C ALA A 17 0.30 1.34 -6.32
N TRP A 18 1.10 0.46 -6.94
CA TRP A 18 2.31 0.86 -7.65
C TRP A 18 2.02 1.72 -8.88
N LEU A 19 1.01 1.36 -9.70
CA LEU A 19 0.57 2.17 -10.84
C LEU A 19 -0.01 3.51 -10.41
N SER A 20 -0.74 3.55 -9.29
CA SER A 20 -1.29 4.78 -8.73
C SER A 20 -0.16 5.70 -8.27
N LEU A 21 0.88 5.15 -7.63
CA LEU A 21 2.07 5.90 -7.26
C LEU A 21 2.76 6.51 -8.48
N LEU A 22 2.97 5.73 -9.54
CA LEU A 22 3.53 6.25 -10.79
C LEU A 22 2.64 7.34 -11.39
N GLY A 23 1.32 7.15 -11.41
CA GLY A 23 0.37 8.14 -11.89
C GLY A 23 0.48 9.47 -11.12
N ILE A 24 0.57 9.41 -9.80
CA ILE A 24 0.73 10.61 -8.95
C ILE A 24 2.10 11.25 -9.19
N LEU A 25 3.17 10.46 -9.35
CA LEU A 25 4.51 10.96 -9.67
C LEU A 25 4.53 11.79 -10.97
N PHE A 26 3.83 11.32 -12.00
CA PHE A 26 3.79 12.02 -13.29
C PHE A 26 2.79 13.17 -13.33
N ALA A 27 1.66 13.07 -12.60
CA ALA A 27 0.58 14.05 -12.68
C ALA A 27 0.65 15.15 -11.62
N ALA A 28 1.22 14.87 -10.45
CA ALA A 28 1.30 15.80 -9.31
C ALA A 28 2.55 15.49 -8.45
N PRO A 29 3.78 15.62 -9.00
CA PRO A 29 5.03 15.29 -8.31
C PRO A 29 5.20 16.04 -6.99
N GLU A 30 4.67 17.27 -6.89
CA GLU A 30 4.70 18.09 -5.69
C GLU A 30 4.03 17.44 -4.46
N VAL A 31 3.05 16.55 -4.69
CA VAL A 31 2.39 15.79 -3.63
C VAL A 31 3.35 14.76 -3.01
N LEU A 32 4.19 14.15 -3.85
CA LEU A 32 5.20 13.18 -3.44
C LEU A 32 6.40 13.88 -2.81
N ASP A 33 6.82 15.03 -3.32
CA ASP A 33 7.92 15.82 -2.74
C ASP A 33 7.61 16.25 -1.30
N GLY A 34 6.39 16.74 -1.06
CA GLY A 34 5.92 17.12 0.27
C GLY A 34 5.81 15.93 1.23
N ALA A 35 5.34 14.78 0.74
CA ALA A 35 5.17 13.57 1.55
C ALA A 35 6.51 12.86 1.86
N LEU A 36 7.44 12.81 0.90
CA LEU A 36 8.73 12.13 1.02
C LEU A 36 9.83 13.00 1.64
N ARG A 37 9.60 14.32 1.79
CA ARG A 37 10.58 15.30 2.28
C ARG A 37 11.93 15.20 1.56
N LEU A 38 11.91 14.88 0.27
CA LEU A 38 13.14 14.76 -0.52
C LEU A 38 13.76 16.15 -0.71
N PRO A 39 15.11 16.27 -0.68
CA PRO A 39 15.77 17.52 -1.02
C PRO A 39 15.39 17.92 -2.45
N VAL A 40 14.70 19.05 -2.58
CA VAL A 40 14.23 19.58 -3.86
C VAL A 40 15.40 19.64 -4.85
N GLY A 41 15.28 18.95 -5.99
CA GLY A 41 16.29 18.93 -7.05
C GLY A 41 17.26 17.74 -7.07
N ASN A 42 17.18 16.79 -6.13
CA ASN A 42 18.07 15.62 -6.10
C ASN A 42 17.49 14.39 -6.85
N ARG A 43 17.36 14.52 -8.18
CA ARG A 43 16.90 13.44 -9.09
C ARG A 43 17.48 12.05 -8.82
N PRO A 44 18.77 11.84 -8.52
CA PRO A 44 19.27 10.48 -8.27
C PRO A 44 18.71 9.85 -6.98
N ALA A 45 18.35 10.64 -5.97
CA ALA A 45 17.73 10.11 -4.75
C ALA A 45 16.28 9.63 -5.01
N GLU A 46 15.53 10.36 -5.82
CA GLU A 46 14.18 10.00 -6.25
C GLU A 46 14.19 8.70 -7.09
N PHE A 47 15.08 8.61 -8.08
CA PHE A 47 15.30 7.39 -8.85
C PHE A 47 15.73 6.21 -7.95
N GLY A 48 16.65 6.45 -7.01
CA GLY A 48 17.08 5.44 -6.04
C GLY A 48 15.93 4.92 -5.19
N PHE A 49 15.05 5.81 -4.73
CA PHE A 49 13.85 5.44 -3.98
C PHE A 49 12.89 4.60 -4.82
N LEU A 50 12.62 4.99 -6.07
CA LEU A 50 11.73 4.22 -6.97
C LEU A 50 12.29 2.84 -7.29
N VAL A 51 13.60 2.73 -7.52
CA VAL A 51 14.28 1.44 -7.75
C VAL A 51 14.19 0.57 -6.50
N ALA A 52 14.50 1.12 -5.33
CA ALA A 52 14.43 0.40 -4.05
C ALA A 52 13.00 -0.07 -3.76
N LEU A 53 12.00 0.79 -3.96
CA LEU A 53 10.59 0.46 -3.78
C LEU A 53 10.14 -0.62 -4.75
N SER A 54 10.53 -0.54 -6.02
CA SER A 54 10.18 -1.53 -7.03
C SER A 54 10.81 -2.90 -6.73
N ALA A 55 12.08 -2.91 -6.31
CA ALA A 55 12.75 -4.13 -5.86
C ALA A 55 12.09 -4.74 -4.61
N PHE A 56 11.69 -3.89 -3.66
CA PHE A 56 10.96 -4.32 -2.47
C PHE A 56 9.60 -4.94 -2.82
N LEU A 57 8.82 -4.30 -3.71
CA LEU A 57 7.55 -4.84 -4.18
C LEU A 57 7.72 -6.15 -4.96
N ALA A 58 8.78 -6.27 -5.76
CA ALA A 58 9.11 -7.52 -6.45
C ALA A 58 9.42 -8.65 -5.45
N LEU A 59 10.21 -8.36 -4.41
CA LEU A 59 10.48 -9.32 -3.33
C LEU A 59 9.19 -9.74 -2.62
N LEU A 60 8.30 -8.79 -2.31
CA LEU A 60 6.99 -9.11 -1.73
C LEU A 60 6.17 -9.99 -2.68
N ALA A 61 6.13 -9.69 -3.98
CA ALA A 61 5.41 -10.48 -4.97
C ALA A 61 5.94 -11.92 -5.05
N VAL A 62 7.27 -12.09 -5.06
CA VAL A 62 7.91 -13.42 -4.99
C VAL A 62 7.50 -14.14 -3.69
N GLY A 63 7.50 -13.43 -2.56
CA GLY A 63 7.06 -13.96 -1.28
C GLY A 63 5.59 -14.40 -1.26
N VAL A 64 4.71 -13.66 -1.92
CA VAL A 64 3.29 -14.00 -2.10
C VAL A 64 3.16 -15.26 -2.94
N VAL A 65 3.80 -15.32 -4.11
CA VAL A 65 3.74 -16.48 -5.03
C VAL A 65 4.32 -17.73 -4.37
N SER A 66 5.44 -17.59 -3.66
CA SER A 66 6.12 -18.65 -2.92
C SER A 66 5.43 -19.00 -1.59
N ARG A 67 4.32 -18.33 -1.25
CA ARG A 67 3.51 -18.54 -0.05
C ARG A 67 4.29 -18.45 1.26
N TRP A 68 5.22 -17.51 1.35
CA TRP A 68 6.01 -17.31 2.56
C TRP A 68 5.09 -16.89 3.73
N ARG A 69 5.21 -17.61 4.86
CA ARG A 69 4.38 -17.35 6.06
C ARG A 69 4.63 -15.95 6.63
N TRP A 70 5.87 -15.48 6.60
CA TRP A 70 6.23 -14.14 7.06
C TRP A 70 5.57 -13.04 6.22
N ILE A 71 5.58 -13.21 4.89
CA ILE A 71 4.98 -12.24 3.97
C ILE A 71 3.47 -12.19 4.17
N PHE A 72 2.82 -13.33 4.43
CA PHE A 72 1.41 -13.35 4.79
C PHE A 72 1.12 -12.48 6.01
N TRP A 73 1.88 -12.65 7.10
CA TRP A 73 1.69 -11.88 8.33
C TRP A 73 1.99 -10.39 8.13
N LEU A 74 3.04 -10.05 7.37
CA LEU A 74 3.36 -8.66 7.02
C LEU A 74 2.19 -8.01 6.28
N PHE A 75 1.66 -8.66 5.23
CA PHE A 75 0.50 -8.15 4.50
C PHE A 75 -0.74 -8.07 5.37
N LEU A 76 -1.04 -9.10 6.16
CA LEU A 76 -2.22 -9.11 7.02
C LEU A 76 -2.19 -7.95 8.02
N ILE A 77 -1.09 -7.76 8.74
CA ILE A 77 -0.96 -6.68 9.73
C ILE A 77 -0.98 -5.32 9.04
N ALA A 78 -0.22 -5.14 7.95
CA ALA A 78 -0.21 -3.89 7.20
C ALA A 78 -1.60 -3.56 6.64
N PHE A 79 -2.36 -4.57 6.22
CA PHE A 79 -3.68 -4.37 5.65
C PHE A 79 -4.72 -4.03 6.73
N LEU A 80 -4.68 -4.70 7.87
CA LEU A 80 -5.52 -4.36 9.02
C LEU A 80 -5.21 -2.96 9.57
N ALA A 81 -3.95 -2.54 9.55
CA ALA A 81 -3.56 -1.18 9.91
C ALA A 81 -4.09 -0.12 8.92
N GLY A 82 -4.56 -0.51 7.74
CA GLY A 82 -5.13 0.39 6.73
C GLY A 82 -6.29 1.25 7.26
N ILE A 83 -7.05 0.75 8.25
CA ILE A 83 -8.13 1.50 8.88
C ILE A 83 -7.64 2.76 9.60
N LEU A 84 -6.38 2.79 10.06
CA LEU A 84 -5.78 3.96 10.73
C LEU A 84 -5.65 5.17 9.81
N ARG A 85 -5.72 4.97 8.48
CA ARG A 85 -5.74 6.09 7.52
C ARG A 85 -7.02 6.91 7.65
N VAL A 86 -8.15 6.30 7.99
CA VAL A 86 -9.42 7.04 8.15
C VAL A 86 -9.35 8.09 9.27
N PRO A 87 -9.00 7.75 10.53
CA PRO A 87 -8.86 8.76 11.57
C PRO A 87 -7.72 9.74 11.28
N ALA A 88 -6.60 9.28 10.70
CA ALA A 88 -5.52 10.19 10.30
C ALA A 88 -6.01 11.26 9.29
N SER A 89 -6.76 10.85 8.27
CA SER A 89 -7.35 11.76 7.29
C SER A 89 -8.36 12.72 7.91
N VAL A 90 -9.18 12.27 8.87
CA VAL A 90 -10.10 13.17 9.60
C VAL A 90 -9.30 14.22 10.38
N LEU A 91 -8.21 13.82 11.04
CA LEU A 91 -7.37 14.74 11.81
C LEU A 91 -6.62 15.74 10.91
N GLU A 92 -6.17 15.33 9.72
CA GLU A 92 -5.57 16.23 8.73
C GLU A 92 -6.60 17.22 8.18
N LEU A 93 -7.80 16.75 7.80
CA LEU A 93 -8.84 17.59 7.20
C LEU A 93 -9.46 18.57 8.20
N THR A 94 -9.41 18.27 9.50
CA THR A 94 -9.83 19.18 10.59
C THR A 94 -8.71 20.11 11.06
N GLY A 95 -7.51 20.01 10.49
CA GLY A 95 -6.37 20.87 10.82
C GLY A 95 -5.69 20.56 12.15
N ILE A 96 -6.00 19.41 12.78
CA ILE A 96 -5.33 18.96 14.01
C ILE A 96 -3.93 18.43 13.69
N LEU A 97 -3.79 17.71 12.57
CA LEU A 97 -2.50 17.28 12.05
C LEU A 97 -2.02 18.20 10.93
N PRO A 98 -0.71 18.52 10.86
CA PRO A 98 -0.15 19.25 9.72
C PRO A 98 -0.38 18.45 8.43
N SER A 99 -1.07 19.06 7.46
CA SER A 99 -1.27 18.43 6.16
C SER A 99 -0.12 18.81 5.22
N ALA A 100 0.60 17.79 4.74
CA ALA A 100 1.69 17.96 3.77
C ALA A 100 1.20 17.81 2.32
N ALA A 101 -0.07 17.49 2.10
CA ALA A 101 -0.61 17.12 0.79
C ALA A 101 -2.01 17.74 0.56
N PRO A 102 -2.44 17.86 -0.71
CA PRO A 102 -3.77 18.38 -1.02
C PRO A 102 -4.91 17.51 -0.42
N PRO A 103 -6.06 18.10 -0.05
CA PRO A 103 -7.18 17.37 0.56
C PRO A 103 -7.70 16.17 -0.25
N TRP A 104 -7.66 16.25 -1.58
CA TRP A 104 -8.08 15.15 -2.45
C TRP A 104 -7.18 13.91 -2.29
N TYR A 105 -5.88 14.11 -2.02
CA TYR A 105 -4.93 13.04 -1.82
C TYR A 105 -5.14 12.38 -0.46
N THR A 106 -5.42 13.18 0.58
CA THR A 106 -5.81 12.67 1.90
C THR A 106 -7.09 11.82 1.81
N LEU A 107 -8.10 12.25 1.05
CA LEU A 107 -9.31 11.46 0.80
C LEU A 107 -9.02 10.16 0.04
N LEU A 108 -8.17 10.22 -0.98
CA LEU A 108 -7.72 9.03 -1.73
C LEU A 108 -7.00 8.04 -0.80
N GLN A 109 -6.11 8.53 0.08
CA GLN A 109 -5.43 7.68 1.05
C GLN A 109 -6.40 6.98 2.01
N ALA A 110 -7.41 7.69 2.50
CA ALA A 110 -8.46 7.12 3.34
C ALA A 110 -9.22 6.02 2.60
N ALA A 111 -9.63 6.27 1.36
CA ALA A 111 -10.32 5.30 0.52
C ALA A 111 -9.47 4.04 0.28
N ILE A 112 -8.18 4.22 -0.05
CA ILE A 112 -7.24 3.10 -0.20
C ILE A 112 -7.12 2.33 1.12
N GLY A 113 -7.06 3.02 2.27
CA GLY A 113 -7.01 2.40 3.59
C GLY A 113 -8.22 1.52 3.90
N VAL A 114 -9.42 1.94 3.51
CA VAL A 114 -10.66 1.17 3.67
C VAL A 114 -10.63 -0.09 2.78
N VAL A 115 -10.23 0.03 1.52
CA VAL A 115 -10.10 -1.12 0.61
C VAL A 115 -9.05 -2.10 1.15
N GLN A 116 -7.90 -1.58 1.56
CA GLN A 116 -6.81 -2.34 2.14
C GLN A 116 -7.27 -3.10 3.40
N PHE A 117 -8.04 -2.45 4.28
CA PHE A 117 -8.63 -3.08 5.46
C PHE A 117 -9.60 -4.21 5.09
N ALA A 118 -10.47 -3.99 4.11
CA ALA A 118 -11.40 -5.02 3.64
C ALA A 118 -10.66 -6.26 3.09
N ILE A 119 -9.55 -6.06 2.37
CA ILE A 119 -8.69 -7.17 1.92
C ILE A 119 -8.06 -7.88 3.13
N GLY A 120 -7.58 -7.14 4.13
CA GLY A 120 -7.06 -7.71 5.38
C GLY A 120 -8.08 -8.58 6.11
N LEU A 121 -9.34 -8.17 6.16
CA LEU A 121 -10.43 -8.97 6.72
C LEU A 121 -10.69 -10.25 5.92
N ALA A 122 -10.66 -10.17 4.58
CA ALA A 122 -10.80 -11.34 3.72
C ALA A 122 -9.65 -12.34 3.93
N MET A 123 -8.40 -11.84 4.05
CA MET A 123 -7.24 -12.66 4.40
C MET A 123 -7.39 -13.33 5.78
N LEU A 124 -7.90 -12.60 6.78
CA LEU A 124 -8.16 -13.14 8.11
C LEU A 124 -9.24 -14.24 8.09
N ALA A 125 -10.30 -14.06 7.30
CA ALA A 125 -11.32 -15.08 7.10
C ALA A 125 -10.76 -16.33 6.43
N GLY A 126 -9.92 -16.16 5.40
CA GLY A 126 -9.19 -17.26 4.74
C GLY A 126 -8.24 -17.99 5.70
N LEU A 127 -7.54 -17.26 6.56
CA LEU A 127 -6.64 -17.83 7.58
C LEU A 127 -7.38 -18.79 8.51
N ARG A 128 -8.57 -18.39 9.00
CA ARG A 128 -9.37 -19.21 9.91
C ARG A 128 -9.89 -20.50 9.26
N LYS A 129 -10.14 -20.49 7.95
CA LYS A 129 -10.71 -21.63 7.22
C LYS A 129 -9.66 -22.61 6.68
N ALA A 130 -8.56 -22.09 6.14
CA ALA A 130 -7.62 -22.87 5.33
C ALA A 130 -6.14 -22.59 5.65
N GLY A 131 -5.86 -21.78 6.69
CA GLY A 131 -4.48 -21.44 7.09
C GLY A 131 -3.84 -20.35 6.23
N THR A 132 -2.54 -20.16 6.40
CA THR A 132 -1.77 -19.11 5.69
C THR A 132 -1.85 -19.29 4.17
N TRP A 133 -2.17 -18.21 3.44
CA TRP A 133 -2.42 -18.24 1.99
C TRP A 133 -3.58 -19.14 1.52
N GLY A 134 -4.46 -19.56 2.43
CA GLY A 134 -5.70 -20.27 2.09
C GLY A 134 -6.57 -19.43 1.15
N ALA A 135 -7.18 -20.09 0.16
CA ALA A 135 -8.13 -19.44 -0.74
C ALA A 135 -9.46 -19.19 0.00
N PHE A 136 -10.07 -18.04 -0.25
CA PHE A 136 -11.45 -17.74 0.14
C PHE A 136 -12.33 -17.50 -1.11
#